data_AF-A0A537XHM9-F1
#
_entry.id   AF-A0A537XHM9-F1
#
_cell.length_a   1.000
_cell.length_b   1.000
_cell.length_c   1.000
_cell.angle_alpha   90.00
_cell.angle_beta   90.00
_cell.angle_gamma   90.00
#
_symmetry.space_group_name_H-M   'P 1'
#
loop_
_entity.id
_entity.type
_entity.pdbx_description
1 polymer ?
#
loop_
_entity_poly.entity_id
_entity_poly.type
_entity_poly.pdbx_seq_one_letter_code
_entity_poly.pdbx_strand_id
1 'polypeptide(L)'
;MFSPIYPAYHGITLGDCPPDVTLPPYVDQLTAAVGTSGQPVSSSFARWTATKNCNVPTGTVTVTGNSWVDCNTLSVGSGTNLIFNGNVVFDGTLKMTGGSISFNTGNALSALPSACQAAVTPSCLGSSSQNAAFAYFRNGDLNITGGSVALHRTFVYQNGGAVKDTGGSAPVWSPPTEGPFAGLSLWSEASTAYTINGGGGLDLSGVFFTPEADPFKITGGGGVSQQHAQFISYHLDISGSGQLILAPDMTNPVIMPPRGGTLIR
;
A
#
# COMPACT_ATOMS: atom_id res chain seq x y z
N MET A 1 -14.00 -35.44 -5.76
CA MET A 1 -12.83 -34.71 -5.24
C MET A 1 -12.91 -33.32 -5.86
N PHE A 2 -13.46 -32.34 -5.13
CA PHE A 2 -13.69 -31.00 -5.67
C PHE A 2 -12.40 -30.20 -5.48
N SER A 3 -11.69 -29.96 -6.58
CA SER A 3 -10.61 -28.96 -6.61
C SER A 3 -11.30 -27.62 -6.87
N PRO A 4 -11.34 -26.69 -5.92
CA PRO A 4 -11.85 -25.38 -6.21
C PRO A 4 -10.89 -24.64 -7.11
N ILE A 5 -11.49 -24.02 -8.11
CA ILE A 5 -10.83 -23.22 -9.12
C ILE A 5 -10.61 -21.85 -8.48
N TYR A 6 -9.35 -21.46 -8.26
CA TYR A 6 -9.03 -20.05 -8.01
C TYR A 6 -9.69 -19.23 -9.13
N PRO A 7 -10.43 -18.13 -8.83
CA PRO A 7 -11.12 -17.38 -9.87
C PRO A 7 -10.12 -17.00 -10.96
N ALA A 8 -10.54 -17.17 -12.22
CA ALA A 8 -9.62 -17.01 -13.34
C ALA A 8 -9.06 -15.58 -13.34
N TYR A 9 -7.74 -15.45 -13.27
CA TYR A 9 -7.06 -14.15 -13.35
C TYR A 9 -6.93 -13.80 -14.84
N HIS A 10 -7.64 -12.77 -15.30
CA HIS A 10 -7.73 -12.42 -16.73
C HIS A 10 -8.14 -13.61 -17.63
N GLY A 11 -9.04 -14.46 -17.15
CA GLY A 11 -9.47 -15.66 -17.87
C GLY A 11 -8.48 -16.83 -17.82
N ILE A 12 -7.35 -16.68 -17.14
CA ILE A 12 -6.38 -17.75 -16.91
C ILE A 12 -6.74 -18.49 -15.62
N THR A 13 -6.99 -19.79 -15.75
CA THR A 13 -7.21 -20.66 -14.59
C THR A 13 -5.87 -21.02 -13.96
N LEU A 14 -5.69 -20.70 -12.68
CA LEU A 14 -4.50 -21.07 -11.92
C LEU A 14 -4.66 -22.51 -11.38
N GLY A 15 -3.92 -23.46 -11.97
CA GLY A 15 -4.10 -24.90 -11.72
C GLY A 15 -3.52 -25.43 -10.41
N ASP A 16 -2.47 -24.80 -9.86
CA ASP A 16 -1.72 -25.33 -8.70
C ASP A 16 -1.94 -24.57 -7.39
N CYS A 17 -3.04 -23.82 -7.25
CA CYS A 17 -3.43 -23.27 -5.95
C CYS A 17 -3.92 -24.39 -5.02
N PRO A 18 -3.37 -24.57 -3.80
CA PRO A 18 -3.90 -25.54 -2.85
C PRO A 18 -5.40 -25.30 -2.64
N PRO A 19 -6.20 -26.36 -2.57
CA PRO A 19 -7.66 -26.32 -2.62
C PRO A 19 -8.30 -25.79 -1.33
N ASP A 20 -7.64 -24.89 -0.59
CA ASP A 20 -8.24 -24.28 0.59
C ASP A 20 -9.32 -23.28 0.16
N VAL A 21 -10.50 -23.84 -0.09
CA VAL A 21 -11.76 -23.18 -0.43
C VAL A 21 -12.29 -22.27 0.64
N THR A 22 -11.80 -22.41 1.87
CA THR A 22 -12.54 -21.89 3.02
C THR A 22 -12.31 -20.40 3.22
N LEU A 23 -11.23 -19.84 2.66
CA LEU A 23 -10.88 -18.44 2.79
C LEU A 23 -10.58 -17.82 1.41
N PRO A 24 -11.27 -16.73 1.03
CA PRO A 24 -10.94 -15.99 -0.18
C PRO A 24 -9.53 -15.36 -0.08
N PRO A 25 -8.93 -14.90 -1.18
CA PRO A 25 -7.67 -14.14 -1.14
C PRO A 25 -7.73 -12.97 -0.13
N TYR A 26 -6.61 -12.67 0.53
CA TYR A 26 -6.58 -11.60 1.56
C TYR A 26 -6.95 -10.22 1.01
N VAL A 27 -6.60 -9.93 -0.24
CA VAL A 27 -6.98 -8.71 -0.93
C VAL A 27 -8.51 -8.64 -1.13
N ASP A 28 -9.13 -9.74 -1.56
CA ASP A 28 -10.59 -9.80 -1.73
C ASP A 28 -11.31 -9.64 -0.39
N GLN A 29 -10.80 -10.28 0.67
CA GLN A 29 -11.29 -10.10 2.03
C GLN A 29 -11.18 -8.64 2.49
N LEU A 30 -10.05 -7.97 2.22
CA LEU A 30 -9.86 -6.56 2.54
C LEU A 30 -10.84 -5.67 1.79
N THR A 31 -10.96 -5.85 0.48
CA THR A 31 -11.89 -5.09 -0.38
C THR A 31 -13.34 -5.26 0.09
N ALA A 32 -13.75 -6.48 0.44
CA ALA A 32 -15.07 -6.75 0.98
C ALA A 32 -15.31 -6.09 2.35
N ALA A 33 -14.31 -6.13 3.25
CA ALA A 33 -14.41 -5.59 4.60
C ALA A 33 -14.32 -4.05 4.64
N VAL A 34 -13.54 -3.44 3.74
CA VAL A 34 -13.52 -1.98 3.55
C VAL A 34 -14.79 -1.52 2.85
N GLY A 35 -15.27 -2.25 1.85
CA GLY A 35 -16.46 -1.87 1.07
C GLY A 35 -16.19 -0.72 0.10
N THR A 36 -17.20 -0.37 -0.69
CA THR A 36 -17.07 0.59 -1.81
C THR A 36 -17.37 2.04 -1.43
N SER A 37 -18.06 2.29 -0.33
CA SER A 37 -18.39 3.64 0.16
C SER A 37 -18.79 3.61 1.63
N GLY A 38 -18.89 4.80 2.25
CA GLY A 38 -19.36 4.95 3.63
C GLY A 38 -18.35 4.45 4.67
N GLN A 39 -18.78 4.32 5.93
CA GLN A 39 -17.90 3.82 6.98
C GLN A 39 -17.48 2.38 6.66
N PRO A 40 -16.18 2.01 6.78
CA PRO A 40 -15.75 0.61 6.72
C PRO A 40 -16.53 -0.27 7.70
N VAL A 41 -16.63 -1.58 7.43
CA VAL A 41 -17.42 -2.51 8.25
C VAL A 41 -16.98 -2.52 9.72
N SER A 42 -15.70 -2.26 9.98
CA SER A 42 -15.20 -2.05 11.33
C SER A 42 -15.54 -0.65 11.84
N SER A 43 -16.30 -0.58 12.94
CA SER A 43 -16.61 0.68 13.63
C SER A 43 -15.40 1.37 14.26
N SER A 44 -14.22 0.72 14.28
CA SER A 44 -12.96 1.29 14.78
C SER A 44 -12.43 2.45 13.92
N PHE A 45 -12.92 2.60 12.69
CA PHE A 45 -12.51 3.69 11.80
C PHE A 45 -13.24 4.98 12.17
N ALA A 46 -12.49 5.94 12.72
CA ALA A 46 -12.98 7.28 12.98
C ALA A 46 -13.12 8.06 11.67
N ARG A 47 -14.29 8.65 11.44
CA ARG A 47 -14.53 9.51 10.26
C ARG A 47 -13.70 10.80 10.36
N TRP A 48 -12.96 11.13 9.32
CA TRP A 48 -12.06 12.28 9.27
C TRP A 48 -12.81 13.60 9.41
N THR A 49 -13.81 13.85 8.57
CA THR A 49 -14.54 15.13 8.55
C THR A 49 -15.38 15.39 9.80
N ALA A 50 -15.55 14.39 10.67
CA ALA A 50 -16.19 14.60 11.96
C ALA A 50 -15.36 15.51 12.88
N THR A 51 -14.04 15.57 12.69
CA THR A 51 -13.14 16.36 13.56
C THR A 51 -12.06 17.15 12.81
N LYS A 52 -11.88 16.91 11.51
CA LYS A 52 -10.79 17.49 10.70
C LYS A 52 -11.32 18.07 9.38
N ASN A 53 -10.50 18.89 8.73
CA ASN A 53 -10.81 19.48 7.41
C ASN A 53 -10.08 18.72 6.31
N CYS A 54 -10.65 18.65 5.10
CA CYS A 54 -10.00 18.08 3.92
C CYS A 54 -8.81 18.92 3.41
N ASN A 55 -8.65 20.15 3.88
CA ASN A 55 -7.40 20.91 3.79
C ASN A 55 -6.72 20.84 5.16
N VAL A 56 -5.63 20.07 5.24
CA VAL A 56 -4.92 19.85 6.50
C VAL A 56 -4.23 21.15 6.91
N PRO A 57 -4.44 21.64 8.15
CA PRO A 57 -3.80 22.87 8.61
C PRO A 57 -2.28 22.71 8.69
N THR A 58 -1.57 23.83 8.78
CA THR A 58 -0.13 23.85 9.08
C THR A 58 0.15 23.32 10.48
N GLY A 59 1.37 22.84 10.71
CA GLY A 59 1.78 22.18 11.95
C GLY A 59 1.67 20.66 11.87
N THR A 60 1.76 20.00 13.03
CA THR A 60 1.70 18.54 13.13
C THR A 60 0.28 18.08 13.42
N VAL A 61 -0.25 17.21 12.57
CA VAL A 61 -1.54 16.54 12.77
C VAL A 61 -1.27 15.05 12.90
N THR A 62 -1.42 14.53 14.11
CA THR A 62 -1.31 13.09 14.39
C THR A 62 -2.70 12.48 14.52
N VAL A 63 -2.93 11.41 13.77
CA VAL A 63 -4.12 10.57 13.83
C VAL A 63 -3.74 9.28 14.52
N THR A 64 -4.22 9.08 15.74
CA THR A 64 -4.03 7.84 16.47
C THR A 64 -5.20 6.90 16.20
N GLY A 65 -4.90 5.62 15.92
CA GLY A 65 -5.91 4.63 15.59
C GLY A 65 -6.35 4.70 14.13
N ASN A 66 -7.42 3.97 13.79
CA ASN A 66 -7.86 3.84 12.41
C ASN A 66 -8.70 5.03 11.97
N SER A 67 -8.54 5.45 10.73
CA SER A 67 -9.25 6.61 10.18
C SER A 67 -9.84 6.35 8.82
N TRP A 68 -11.04 6.86 8.60
CA TRP A 68 -11.70 6.89 7.30
C TRP A 68 -11.74 8.34 6.82
N VAL A 69 -10.93 8.64 5.80
CA VAL A 69 -10.83 9.93 5.14
C VAL A 69 -11.88 10.01 4.04
N ASP A 70 -13.03 10.58 4.39
CA ASP A 70 -14.19 10.75 3.52
C ASP A 70 -14.12 12.02 2.64
N CYS A 71 -12.90 12.45 2.31
CA CYS A 71 -12.64 13.60 1.46
C CYS A 71 -12.54 13.17 -0.01
N ASN A 72 -13.17 13.93 -0.92
CA ASN A 72 -12.89 13.79 -2.36
C ASN A 72 -11.41 14.06 -2.67
N THR A 73 -10.81 15.02 -1.95
CA THR A 73 -9.38 15.28 -1.97
C THR A 73 -8.93 15.72 -0.58
N LEU A 74 -8.00 14.97 0.04
CA LEU A 74 -7.29 15.40 1.23
C LEU A 74 -6.01 16.14 0.79
N SER A 75 -5.92 17.43 1.07
CA SER A 75 -4.80 18.29 0.66
C SER A 75 -3.84 18.55 1.80
N VAL A 76 -2.56 18.24 1.58
CA VAL A 76 -1.43 18.51 2.49
C VAL A 76 -0.49 19.50 1.82
N GLY A 77 -0.23 20.63 2.50
CA GLY A 77 0.60 21.71 2.00
C GLY A 77 1.92 21.88 2.77
N SER A 78 2.70 22.87 2.38
CA SER A 78 3.95 23.25 3.05
C SER A 78 3.73 23.60 4.52
N GLY A 79 4.66 23.15 5.38
CA GLY A 79 4.58 23.38 6.82
C GLY A 79 3.62 22.45 7.57
N THR A 80 2.98 21.50 6.88
CA THR A 80 2.17 20.45 7.50
C THR A 80 2.98 19.16 7.66
N ASN A 81 2.82 18.50 8.82
CA ASN A 81 3.29 17.14 9.06
C ASN A 81 2.10 16.27 9.46
N LEU A 82 1.60 15.45 8.53
CA LEU A 82 0.47 14.56 8.74
C LEU A 82 0.96 13.15 9.10
N ILE A 83 0.50 12.60 10.22
CA ILE A 83 0.92 11.29 10.71
C ILE A 83 -0.31 10.41 10.92
N PHE A 84 -0.35 9.24 10.28
CA PHE A 84 -1.37 8.21 10.54
C PHE A 84 -0.75 7.04 11.30
N ASN A 85 -1.18 6.81 12.54
CA ASN A 85 -0.71 5.72 13.42
C ASN A 85 -1.78 4.64 13.58
N GLY A 86 -2.23 4.11 12.45
CA GLY A 86 -3.22 3.04 12.33
C GLY A 86 -3.55 2.75 10.88
N ASN A 87 -4.57 1.93 10.65
CA ASN A 87 -5.07 1.68 9.29
C ASN A 87 -5.85 2.90 8.77
N VAL A 88 -5.74 3.19 7.48
CA VAL A 88 -6.46 4.30 6.86
C VAL A 88 -7.20 3.86 5.61
N VAL A 89 -8.41 4.40 5.44
CA VAL A 89 -9.21 4.26 4.21
C VAL A 89 -9.46 5.65 3.65
N PHE A 90 -9.14 5.85 2.37
CA PHE A 90 -9.41 7.07 1.62
C PHE A 90 -10.54 6.85 0.62
N ASP A 91 -11.53 7.75 0.61
CA ASP A 91 -12.60 7.77 -0.40
C ASP A 91 -12.18 8.46 -1.70
N GLY A 92 -11.10 9.25 -1.64
CA GLY A 92 -10.63 10.04 -2.76
C GLY A 92 -9.12 10.27 -2.73
N THR A 93 -8.69 11.31 -3.46
CA THR A 93 -7.27 11.58 -3.70
C THR A 93 -6.59 12.10 -2.43
N LEU A 94 -5.41 11.57 -2.11
CA LEU A 94 -4.47 12.25 -1.22
C LEU A 94 -3.55 13.12 -2.07
N LYS A 95 -3.63 14.45 -1.92
CA LYS A 95 -2.83 15.41 -2.67
C LYS A 95 -1.82 16.09 -1.77
N MET A 96 -0.54 16.00 -2.12
CA MET A 96 0.55 16.70 -1.44
C MET A 96 1.22 17.69 -2.38
N THR A 97 1.31 18.95 -1.98
CA THR A 97 2.10 19.98 -2.69
C THR A 97 3.33 20.43 -1.89
N GLY A 98 3.48 19.94 -0.65
CA GLY A 98 4.56 20.24 0.28
C GLY A 98 4.36 19.51 1.60
N GLY A 99 5.21 19.81 2.59
CA GLY A 99 5.10 19.22 3.93
C GLY A 99 5.57 17.76 3.99
N SER A 100 5.06 17.01 4.97
CA SER A 100 5.35 15.58 5.13
C SER A 100 4.09 14.79 5.45
N ILE A 101 4.03 13.57 4.94
CA ILE A 101 3.08 12.55 5.41
C ILE A 101 3.87 11.32 5.87
N SER A 102 3.48 10.75 7.00
CA SER A 102 4.02 9.48 7.46
C SER A 102 2.94 8.52 7.92
N PHE A 103 3.15 7.24 7.63
CA PHE A 103 2.30 6.17 8.07
C PHE A 103 3.06 5.29 9.05
N ASN A 104 2.37 4.92 10.14
CA ASN A 104 2.74 3.88 11.07
C ASN A 104 4.10 4.11 11.77
N THR A 105 4.36 5.36 12.17
CA THR A 105 5.58 5.76 12.89
C THR A 105 5.44 5.70 14.42
N GLY A 106 4.22 5.60 14.92
CA GLY A 106 3.91 5.62 16.35
C GLY A 106 2.68 4.79 16.72
N ASN A 107 2.53 3.61 16.10
CA ASN A 107 1.48 2.68 16.46
C ASN A 107 1.67 2.14 17.88
N ALA A 108 0.56 1.99 18.61
CA ALA A 108 0.60 1.62 20.02
C ALA A 108 0.86 0.12 20.25
N LEU A 109 0.40 -0.74 19.34
CA LEU A 109 0.58 -2.18 19.47
C LEU A 109 1.91 -2.61 18.88
N SER A 110 2.67 -3.44 19.60
CA SER A 110 3.95 -3.97 19.11
C SER A 110 3.79 -5.09 18.08
N ALA A 111 2.65 -5.76 18.07
CA ALA A 111 2.30 -6.82 17.13
C ALA A 111 0.78 -6.92 16.95
N LEU A 112 0.34 -7.46 15.81
CA LEU A 112 -1.05 -7.79 15.52
C LEU A 112 -1.52 -8.91 16.47
N PRO A 113 -2.79 -8.90 16.89
CA PRO A 113 -3.39 -10.04 17.57
C PRO A 113 -3.21 -11.31 16.74
N SER A 114 -2.93 -12.45 17.39
CA SER A 114 -2.64 -13.72 16.69
C SER A 114 -3.74 -14.12 15.69
N ALA A 115 -5.00 -13.89 16.03
CA ALA A 115 -6.14 -14.12 15.13
C ALA A 115 -6.10 -13.28 13.84
N CYS A 116 -5.45 -12.12 13.89
CA CYS A 116 -5.32 -11.18 12.78
C CYS A 116 -4.03 -11.32 12.00
N GLN A 117 -3.13 -12.23 12.41
CA GLN A 117 -1.93 -12.52 11.65
C GLN A 117 -2.19 -13.44 10.45
N ALA A 118 -3.24 -14.27 10.52
CA ALA A 118 -3.52 -15.30 9.52
C ALA A 118 -4.75 -15.02 8.63
N ALA A 119 -5.53 -13.98 8.90
CA ALA A 119 -6.78 -13.70 8.19
C ALA A 119 -7.16 -12.21 8.20
N VAL A 120 -7.96 -11.80 7.21
CA VAL A 120 -8.53 -10.45 7.09
C VAL A 120 -10.03 -10.52 7.38
N THR A 121 -10.37 -10.60 8.66
CA THR A 121 -11.78 -10.62 9.10
C THR A 121 -12.26 -9.21 9.45
N PRO A 122 -13.59 -8.96 9.53
CA PRO A 122 -14.13 -7.67 9.98
C PRO A 122 -13.63 -7.24 11.37
N SER A 123 -13.37 -8.19 12.28
CA SER A 123 -12.78 -7.91 13.59
C SER A 123 -11.28 -7.57 13.52
N CYS A 124 -10.58 -8.08 12.50
CA CYS A 124 -9.16 -7.82 12.28
C CYS A 124 -8.88 -6.60 11.40
N LEU A 125 -9.86 -6.11 10.63
CA LEU A 125 -9.73 -4.91 9.81
C LEU A 125 -9.29 -3.69 10.63
N GLY A 126 -9.74 -3.61 11.89
CA GLY A 126 -9.37 -2.55 12.82
C GLY A 126 -8.04 -2.76 13.55
N SER A 127 -7.34 -3.87 13.31
CA SER A 127 -6.07 -4.16 13.97
C SER A 127 -4.90 -3.61 13.15
N SER A 128 -4.01 -2.90 13.81
CA SER A 128 -2.73 -2.46 13.27
C SER A 128 -1.68 -2.55 14.36
N SER A 129 -0.42 -2.57 13.98
CA SER A 129 0.72 -2.62 14.89
C SER A 129 1.90 -1.84 14.32
N GLN A 130 2.94 -1.66 15.12
CA GLN A 130 4.23 -1.14 14.68
C GLN A 130 4.84 -1.95 13.54
N ASN A 131 4.41 -3.21 13.37
CA ASN A 131 4.91 -4.13 12.36
C ASN A 131 4.01 -4.25 11.13
N ALA A 132 2.76 -3.78 11.21
CA ALA A 132 1.79 -3.87 10.12
C ALA A 132 0.68 -2.80 10.22
N ALA A 133 0.57 -2.00 9.16
CA ALA A 133 -0.60 -1.15 8.90
C ALA A 133 -0.96 -1.20 7.41
N PHE A 134 -2.13 -0.70 7.05
CA PHE A 134 -2.50 -0.50 5.65
C PHE A 134 -3.04 0.91 5.37
N ALA A 135 -2.86 1.35 4.13
CA ALA A 135 -3.56 2.47 3.52
C ALA A 135 -4.35 1.98 2.30
N TYR A 136 -5.68 2.12 2.35
CA TYR A 136 -6.58 1.65 1.31
C TYR A 136 -7.19 2.86 0.60
N PHE A 137 -7.00 2.97 -0.70
CA PHE A 137 -7.64 3.98 -1.54
C PHE A 137 -8.81 3.33 -2.28
N ARG A 138 -10.05 3.65 -1.90
CA ARG A 138 -11.24 3.19 -2.64
C ARG A 138 -11.27 3.78 -4.05
N ASN A 139 -10.82 5.02 -4.16
CA ASN A 139 -10.69 5.76 -5.39
C ASN A 139 -9.67 6.91 -5.20
N GLY A 140 -9.21 7.49 -6.30
CA GLY A 140 -8.33 8.64 -6.32
C GLY A 140 -6.85 8.30 -6.16
N ASP A 141 -6.01 9.28 -6.46
CA ASP A 141 -4.57 9.05 -6.50
C ASP A 141 -3.92 9.24 -5.12
N LEU A 142 -2.80 8.56 -4.90
CA LEU A 142 -1.75 9.07 -4.01
C LEU A 142 -0.89 10.03 -4.83
N ASN A 143 -1.25 11.31 -4.83
CA ASN A 143 -0.68 12.34 -5.70
C ASN A 143 0.28 13.26 -4.92
N ILE A 144 1.57 13.04 -5.10
CA ILE A 144 2.64 13.77 -4.43
C ILE A 144 3.37 14.59 -5.48
N THR A 145 3.18 15.90 -5.46
CA THR A 145 3.89 16.85 -6.34
C THR A 145 4.93 17.67 -5.56
N GLY A 146 5.03 17.45 -4.24
CA GLY A 146 5.98 18.11 -3.35
C GLY A 146 5.85 17.60 -1.91
N GLY A 147 6.91 17.78 -1.12
CA GLY A 147 6.99 17.28 0.26
C GLY A 147 7.72 15.94 0.35
N SER A 148 7.57 15.24 1.48
CA SER A 148 8.14 13.91 1.73
C SER A 148 7.07 12.91 2.16
N VAL A 149 7.13 11.69 1.64
CA VAL A 149 6.25 10.57 2.03
C VAL A 149 7.07 9.47 2.70
N ALA A 150 6.56 8.94 3.80
CA ALA A 150 7.16 7.81 4.50
C ALA A 150 6.08 6.78 4.87
N LEU A 151 6.21 5.57 4.32
CA LEU A 151 5.30 4.45 4.53
C LEU A 151 6.03 3.36 5.32
N HIS A 152 6.00 3.43 6.64
CA HIS A 152 6.75 2.49 7.49
C HIS A 152 5.93 1.25 7.79
N ARG A 153 6.30 0.12 7.18
CA ARG A 153 5.66 -1.17 7.41
C ARG A 153 4.17 -1.10 7.05
N THR A 154 3.90 -0.50 5.90
CA THR A 154 2.57 -0.14 5.44
C THR A 154 2.30 -0.73 4.08
N PHE A 155 1.23 -1.53 3.99
CA PHE A 155 0.68 -2.00 2.73
C PHE A 155 -0.24 -0.93 2.13
N VAL A 156 -0.07 -0.59 0.85
CA VAL A 156 -1.00 0.27 0.13
C VAL A 156 -1.81 -0.56 -0.85
N TYR A 157 -3.14 -0.46 -0.74
CA TYR A 157 -4.05 -0.99 -1.74
C TYR A 157 -4.66 0.17 -2.54
N GLN A 158 -4.44 0.17 -3.85
CA GLN A 158 -5.05 1.13 -4.78
C GLN A 158 -6.19 0.42 -5.52
N ASN A 159 -7.42 0.56 -5.02
CA ASN A 159 -8.59 0.01 -5.69
C ASN A 159 -8.95 0.79 -6.97
N GLY A 160 -8.68 2.10 -6.95
CA GLY A 160 -8.84 3.00 -8.08
C GLY A 160 -7.92 4.20 -7.94
N GLY A 161 -7.43 4.72 -9.07
CA GLY A 161 -6.37 5.72 -9.10
C GLY A 161 -4.98 5.10 -9.21
N ALA A 162 -3.95 5.90 -8.97
CA ALA A 162 -2.56 5.48 -9.03
C ALA A 162 -1.70 6.14 -7.94
N VAL A 163 -0.50 5.58 -7.74
CA VAL A 163 0.58 6.28 -7.05
C VAL A 163 1.26 7.20 -8.06
N LYS A 164 1.25 8.50 -7.78
CA LYS A 164 1.85 9.57 -8.59
C LYS A 164 2.77 10.41 -7.71
N ASP A 165 3.93 9.86 -7.39
CA ASP A 165 5.00 10.60 -6.76
C ASP A 165 5.90 11.23 -7.82
N THR A 166 5.62 12.49 -8.10
CA THR A 166 6.39 13.37 -8.99
C THR A 166 7.16 14.42 -8.18
N GLY A 167 7.12 14.33 -6.85
CA GLY A 167 7.91 15.17 -5.96
C GLY A 167 9.41 14.91 -6.14
N GLY A 168 10.23 15.87 -5.73
CA GLY A 168 11.69 15.71 -5.81
C GLY A 168 12.30 14.97 -4.63
N SER A 169 11.53 14.70 -3.57
CA SER A 169 12.03 14.03 -2.36
C SER A 169 11.87 12.53 -2.50
N ALA A 170 12.91 11.79 -2.13
CA ALA A 170 12.89 10.34 -2.06
C ALA A 170 11.78 9.83 -1.12
N PRO A 171 10.84 9.00 -1.59
CA PRO A 171 9.94 8.26 -0.70
C PRO A 171 10.72 7.20 0.08
N VAL A 172 10.28 6.97 1.32
CA VAL A 172 10.68 5.79 2.12
C VAL A 172 9.48 4.87 2.22
N TRP A 173 9.62 3.62 1.80
CA TRP A 173 8.52 2.65 1.83
C TRP A 173 9.01 1.26 2.18
N SER A 174 8.52 0.73 3.30
CA SER A 174 8.70 -0.66 3.68
C SER A 174 7.36 -1.40 3.85
N PRO A 175 7.29 -2.68 3.48
CA PRO A 175 6.07 -3.48 3.62
C PRO A 175 5.83 -3.85 5.08
N PRO A 176 4.61 -4.24 5.46
CA PRO A 176 4.36 -4.93 6.71
C PRO A 176 5.34 -6.11 6.90
N THR A 177 5.69 -6.39 8.14
CA THR A 177 6.61 -7.48 8.53
C THR A 177 5.89 -8.66 9.19
N GLU A 178 4.58 -8.53 9.39
CA GLU A 178 3.70 -9.55 9.93
C GLU A 178 2.31 -9.42 9.32
N GLY A 179 1.48 -10.43 9.55
CA GLY A 179 0.10 -10.45 9.11
C GLY A 179 -0.11 -10.80 7.64
N PRO A 180 -1.36 -10.73 7.16
CA PRO A 180 -1.75 -11.21 5.83
C PRO A 180 -1.09 -10.48 4.65
N PHE A 181 -0.50 -9.31 4.90
CA PHE A 181 0.16 -8.48 3.89
C PHE A 181 1.66 -8.34 4.12
N ALA A 182 2.25 -9.22 4.94
CA ALA A 182 3.69 -9.22 5.17
C ALA A 182 4.45 -9.30 3.84
N GLY A 183 5.44 -8.43 3.65
CA GLY A 183 6.25 -8.36 2.43
C GLY A 183 5.59 -7.64 1.24
N LEU A 184 4.30 -7.30 1.30
CA LEU A 184 3.59 -6.60 0.22
C LEU A 184 3.51 -5.09 0.49
N SER A 185 4.16 -4.29 -0.35
CA SER A 185 4.17 -2.83 -0.24
C SER A 185 3.00 -2.21 -0.98
N LEU A 186 2.78 -2.58 -2.25
CA LEU A 186 1.72 -2.04 -3.08
C LEU A 186 0.98 -3.17 -3.80
N TRP A 187 -0.35 -3.07 -3.84
CA TRP A 187 -1.20 -3.84 -4.76
C TRP A 187 -2.14 -2.89 -5.49
N SER A 188 -2.20 -3.03 -6.81
CA SER A 188 -3.18 -2.35 -7.66
C SER A 188 -3.43 -3.12 -8.94
N GLU A 189 -4.67 -3.20 -9.37
CA GLU A 189 -5.05 -3.80 -10.67
C GLU A 189 -5.49 -2.73 -11.68
N ALA A 190 -5.38 -1.45 -11.33
CA ALA A 190 -5.77 -0.37 -12.24
C ALA A 190 -4.77 -0.24 -13.40
N SER A 191 -5.28 -0.32 -14.64
CA SER A 191 -4.51 -0.10 -15.86
C SER A 191 -4.29 1.38 -16.12
N THR A 192 -3.22 1.91 -15.53
CA THR A 192 -2.85 3.32 -15.61
C THR A 192 -1.35 3.49 -15.36
N ALA A 193 -0.87 4.72 -15.52
CA ALA A 193 0.52 5.05 -15.24
C ALA A 193 0.74 5.27 -13.75
N TYR A 194 1.75 4.59 -13.21
CA TYR A 194 2.26 4.81 -11.86
C TYR A 194 3.57 5.56 -11.98
N THR A 195 3.89 6.40 -10.99
CA THR A 195 5.18 7.09 -10.97
C THR A 195 5.68 7.17 -9.55
N ILE A 196 6.94 6.77 -9.37
CA ILE A 196 7.72 6.99 -8.16
C ILE A 196 8.99 7.74 -8.56
N ASN A 197 9.18 8.93 -7.99
CA ASN A 197 10.35 9.75 -8.20
C ASN A 197 11.26 9.70 -6.97
N GLY A 198 12.48 9.21 -7.15
CA GLY A 198 13.49 9.14 -6.11
C GLY A 198 14.24 10.43 -5.88
N GLY A 199 14.26 11.35 -6.83
CA GLY A 199 15.18 12.48 -6.77
C GLY A 199 16.62 12.01 -6.51
N GLY A 200 17.14 12.27 -5.30
CA GLY A 200 18.48 11.89 -4.84
C GLY A 200 18.65 10.46 -4.30
N GLY A 201 17.58 9.68 -4.11
CA GLY A 201 17.65 8.29 -3.62
C GLY A 201 16.30 7.59 -3.60
N LEU A 202 16.27 6.26 -3.49
CA LEU A 202 15.02 5.49 -3.29
C LEU A 202 15.26 4.46 -2.20
N ASP A 203 14.42 4.49 -1.16
CA ASP A 203 14.38 3.46 -0.13
C ASP A 203 13.03 2.75 -0.22
N LEU A 204 12.98 1.79 -1.14
CA LEU A 204 11.81 0.96 -1.39
C LEU A 204 12.17 -0.49 -1.05
N SER A 205 11.28 -1.18 -0.36
CA SER A 205 11.40 -2.61 -0.10
C SER A 205 10.04 -3.31 -0.28
N GLY A 206 10.06 -4.64 -0.36
CA GLY A 206 8.85 -5.45 -0.53
C GLY A 206 8.38 -5.57 -1.98
N VAL A 207 7.18 -6.12 -2.13
CA VAL A 207 6.57 -6.36 -3.44
C VAL A 207 5.67 -5.20 -3.84
N PHE A 208 5.86 -4.74 -5.07
CA PHE A 208 4.98 -3.81 -5.77
C PHE A 208 4.26 -4.58 -6.88
N PHE A 209 3.04 -5.02 -6.59
CA PHE A 209 2.20 -5.79 -7.49
C PHE A 209 1.23 -4.86 -8.23
N THR A 210 1.58 -4.51 -9.46
CA THR A 210 0.78 -3.65 -10.35
C THR A 210 0.71 -4.27 -11.75
N PRO A 211 0.12 -5.47 -11.89
CA PRO A 211 0.18 -6.28 -13.09
C PRO A 211 -0.34 -5.56 -14.33
N GLU A 212 -1.29 -4.64 -14.20
CA GLU A 212 -1.89 -3.90 -15.33
C GLU A 212 -1.25 -2.53 -15.59
N ALA A 213 -0.19 -2.17 -14.87
CA ALA A 213 0.45 -0.86 -15.01
C ALA A 213 1.12 -0.69 -16.38
N ASP A 214 0.79 0.40 -17.07
CA ASP A 214 1.38 0.76 -18.37
C ASP A 214 1.68 2.27 -18.49
N PRO A 215 2.91 2.70 -18.17
CA PRO A 215 3.94 1.98 -17.41
C PRO A 215 3.87 2.26 -15.90
N PHE A 216 4.50 1.38 -15.12
CA PHE A 216 5.01 1.72 -13.79
C PHE A 216 6.36 2.44 -13.95
N LYS A 217 6.42 3.73 -13.66
CA LYS A 217 7.64 4.55 -13.83
C LYS A 217 8.42 4.67 -12.53
N ILE A 218 9.71 4.39 -12.59
CA ILE A 218 10.67 4.74 -11.55
C ILE A 218 11.65 5.75 -12.14
N THR A 219 11.74 6.92 -11.51
CA THR A 219 12.64 7.99 -11.96
C THR A 219 13.58 8.40 -10.83
N GLY A 220 14.85 8.73 -11.11
CA GLY A 220 15.79 9.18 -10.08
C GLY A 220 17.19 9.52 -10.60
N GLY A 221 17.81 10.57 -10.07
CA GLY A 221 19.15 11.03 -10.48
C GLY A 221 20.29 10.51 -9.60
N GLY A 222 20.00 10.16 -8.34
CA GLY A 222 20.95 9.57 -7.41
C GLY A 222 21.15 8.07 -7.61
N GLY A 223 22.23 7.50 -7.07
CA GLY A 223 22.41 6.04 -7.04
C GLY A 223 21.24 5.39 -6.31
N VAL A 224 20.44 4.60 -7.03
CA VAL A 224 19.24 3.96 -6.47
C VAL A 224 19.65 2.61 -5.90
N SER A 225 19.92 2.57 -4.59
CA SER A 225 20.15 1.32 -3.86
C SER A 225 18.82 0.64 -3.52
N GLN A 226 18.08 0.20 -4.54
CA GLN A 226 16.85 -0.59 -4.40
C GLN A 226 17.14 -2.06 -4.06
N GLN A 227 18.05 -2.28 -3.13
CA GLN A 227 18.22 -3.59 -2.53
C GLN A 227 16.90 -3.87 -1.80
N HIS A 228 16.25 -5.00 -2.06
CA HIS A 228 15.02 -5.48 -1.39
C HIS A 228 13.65 -5.09 -1.98
N ALA A 229 13.56 -4.37 -3.11
CA ALA A 229 12.29 -4.17 -3.82
C ALA A 229 12.09 -5.17 -4.97
N GLN A 230 10.85 -5.63 -5.16
CA GLN A 230 10.44 -6.48 -6.28
C GLN A 230 9.23 -5.87 -6.98
N PHE A 231 9.27 -5.77 -8.31
CA PHE A 231 8.21 -5.19 -9.12
C PHE A 231 7.58 -6.26 -10.00
N ILE A 232 6.25 -6.38 -9.94
CA ILE A 232 5.45 -7.26 -10.80
C ILE A 232 4.47 -6.35 -11.55
N SER A 233 4.79 -6.02 -12.80
CA SER A 233 4.05 -5.07 -13.63
C SER A 233 4.07 -5.46 -15.10
N TYR A 234 3.03 -5.10 -15.87
CA TYR A 234 3.00 -5.30 -17.32
C TYR A 234 4.16 -4.58 -18.00
N HIS A 235 4.37 -3.30 -17.66
CA HIS A 235 5.46 -2.51 -18.22
C HIS A 235 6.14 -1.69 -17.12
N LEU A 236 7.41 -2.00 -16.87
CA LEU A 236 8.27 -1.24 -15.96
C LEU A 236 9.19 -0.32 -16.78
N ASP A 237 9.07 0.99 -16.57
CA ASP A 237 9.90 2.02 -17.19
C ASP A 237 10.81 2.65 -16.13
N ILE A 238 12.12 2.59 -16.36
CA ILE A 238 13.12 3.05 -15.41
C ILE A 238 14.00 4.07 -16.14
N SER A 239 14.01 5.29 -15.62
CA SER A 239 14.83 6.37 -16.16
C SER A 239 15.60 7.11 -15.07
N GLY A 240 16.84 7.49 -15.36
CA GLY A 240 17.73 8.09 -14.37
C GLY A 240 19.19 8.05 -14.79
N SER A 241 20.00 8.90 -14.17
CA SER A 241 21.47 8.92 -14.37
C SER A 241 22.21 7.99 -13.40
N GLY A 242 21.51 7.40 -12.43
CA GLY A 242 22.08 6.53 -11.41
C GLY A 242 22.15 5.05 -11.82
N GLN A 243 22.98 4.28 -11.12
CA GLN A 243 22.97 2.82 -11.23
C GLN A 243 21.70 2.26 -10.58
N LEU A 244 20.98 1.42 -11.31
CA LEU A 244 19.90 0.60 -10.77
C LEU A 244 20.42 -0.77 -10.33
N ILE A 245 20.25 -1.07 -9.04
CA ILE A 245 20.50 -2.39 -8.48
C ILE A 245 19.16 -2.95 -8.02
N LEU A 246 18.58 -3.84 -8.83
CA LEU A 246 17.45 -4.68 -8.44
C LEU A 246 18.03 -5.99 -7.91
N ALA A 247 18.04 -6.12 -6.59
CA ALA A 247 18.46 -7.35 -5.93
C ALA A 247 17.34 -7.81 -4.99
N PRO A 248 16.79 -9.03 -5.18
CA PRO A 248 15.83 -9.57 -4.23
C PRO A 248 16.49 -9.72 -2.86
N ASP A 249 15.72 -9.49 -1.81
CA ASP A 249 16.17 -9.82 -0.45
C ASP A 249 16.27 -11.34 -0.32
N MET A 250 17.49 -11.87 -0.21
CA MET A 250 17.73 -13.30 -0.03
C MET A 250 17.24 -13.82 1.33
N THR A 251 16.98 -12.93 2.30
CA THR A 251 16.42 -13.28 3.62
C THR A 251 14.89 -13.26 3.64
N ASN A 252 14.27 -12.50 2.73
CA ASN A 252 12.82 -12.46 2.51
C ASN A 252 12.47 -12.58 1.02
N PRO A 253 12.90 -13.65 0.32
CA PRO A 253 12.61 -13.79 -1.08
C PRO A 253 11.12 -14.07 -1.25
N VAL A 254 10.49 -13.44 -2.25
CA VAL A 254 9.24 -13.98 -2.77
C VAL A 254 9.63 -15.20 -3.57
N ILE A 255 9.59 -16.35 -2.91
CA ILE A 255 9.88 -17.62 -3.56
C ILE A 255 8.71 -17.88 -4.49
N MET A 256 8.97 -17.82 -5.80
CA MET A 256 8.04 -18.38 -6.78
C MET A 256 7.71 -19.78 -6.30
N PRO A 257 6.45 -20.05 -6.00
CA PRO A 257 6.11 -21.29 -5.35
C PRO A 257 6.52 -22.44 -6.28
N PRO A 258 6.94 -23.57 -5.71
CA PRO A 258 7.55 -24.67 -6.46
C PRO A 258 6.60 -25.34 -7.47
N ARG A 259 5.37 -24.83 -7.62
CA ARG A 259 4.34 -25.28 -8.55
C ARG A 259 3.73 -24.06 -9.26
N GLY A 260 3.45 -24.21 -10.56
CA GLY A 260 2.97 -23.11 -11.39
C GLY A 260 1.57 -22.68 -10.99
N GLY A 261 1.42 -21.46 -10.48
CA GLY A 261 0.10 -20.90 -10.16
C GLY A 261 -0.29 -20.95 -8.69
N THR A 262 0.67 -21.08 -7.77
CA THR A 262 0.48 -20.51 -6.43
C THR A 262 0.85 -19.02 -6.52
N LEU A 263 -0.09 -18.12 -6.22
CA LEU A 263 0.26 -16.71 -6.04
C LEU A 263 0.92 -16.51 -4.68
N ILE A 264 1.62 -15.39 -4.54
CA ILE A 264 2.32 -14.93 -3.32
C ILE A 264 1.43 -15.19 -2.11
N ARG A 265 1.85 -16.12 -1.24
CA ARG A 265 1.27 -16.37 0.07
C ARG A 265 2.17 -15.76 1.13
#